data_AF-A0A817YRK2-F1
#
_entry.id   AF-A0A817YRK2-F1
#
_cell.length_a   1.000
_cell.length_b   1.000
_cell.length_c   1.000
_cell.angle_alpha   90.00
_cell.angle_beta   90.00
_cell.angle_gamma   90.00
#
_symmetry.space_group_name_H-M   'P 1'
#
loop_
_entity.id
_entity.type
_entity.pdbx_description
1 polymer ?
#
loop_
_entity_poly.entity_id
_entity_poly.type
_entity_poly.pdbx_seq_one_letter_code
_entity_poly.pdbx_strand_id
1 'polypeptide(L)'
;MIPSSLFVVFIVAASSHAVFICPRPNGLFSDTSSSKMFYHCLNYIPYHKPCPSGTLWSQTRQRCLSISSLMEPITSTVPVVTTTVPVATTTTTVATTTTTVATTTTTVATTTTTVATTTTTVATTTTTVEELVNGCSKGNPCQNGGSCEPSGKDDLFCLCQANYYGSRCEHTGEGTDLSVLESIIDGNNNNYEHVVENVLSRNNWTDILAVVDVTGSMQSCAAAVYKWMKLSQDKTKNIRYYVFFNDGDDKLNSGKVIGSTGGIYSMAANNLNKVLSTMESAMKNGNGGDIPENDIEAILHGIDMCPTCKDIIHIADNKATPRDLQLLNRVTKPVKVLTCQVDVAGVNPKLLTIADKTNGSLHTLDQDIVNLSKIKLDEKITIGRREYRRTSSGFVLV
;
A
#
# COMPACT_ATOMS: atom_id res chain seq x y z
N MET A 1 34.03 61.42 4.69
CA MET A 1 33.05 61.12 3.62
C MET A 1 32.71 59.64 3.73
N ILE A 2 31.50 59.33 4.18
CA ILE A 2 30.96 57.96 4.26
C ILE A 2 29.74 57.97 3.34
N PRO A 3 29.60 57.06 2.36
CA PRO A 3 28.41 57.06 1.51
C PRO A 3 27.27 56.36 2.24
N SER A 4 26.14 57.05 2.31
CA SER A 4 24.86 56.56 2.80
C SER A 4 24.36 55.41 1.91
N SER A 5 24.17 54.23 2.49
CA SER A 5 23.47 53.13 1.81
C SER A 5 21.99 53.19 2.15
N LEU A 6 21.19 53.37 1.10
CA LEU A 6 19.74 53.46 1.09
C LEU A 6 19.14 52.07 1.34
N PHE A 7 18.49 51.87 2.49
CA PHE A 7 17.70 50.65 2.75
C PHE A 7 16.35 50.77 2.02
N VAL A 8 16.19 50.03 0.93
CA VAL A 8 14.89 49.84 0.28
C VAL A 8 14.13 48.77 1.05
N VAL A 9 13.14 49.21 1.84
CA VAL A 9 12.18 48.31 2.49
C VAL A 9 11.18 47.84 1.42
N PHE A 10 11.30 46.60 0.99
CA PHE A 10 10.25 45.94 0.21
C PHE A 10 9.09 45.60 1.14
N ILE A 11 8.02 46.39 1.08
CA ILE A 11 6.72 46.00 1.63
C ILE A 11 6.15 44.95 0.67
N VAL A 12 6.28 43.67 1.04
CA VAL A 12 5.53 42.59 0.39
C VAL A 12 4.09 42.71 0.86
N ALA A 13 3.21 43.20 -0.01
CA ALA A 13 1.78 43.14 0.20
C ALA A 13 1.36 41.66 0.29
N ALA A 14 0.96 41.22 1.48
CA ALA A 14 0.39 39.90 1.69
C ALA A 14 -0.94 39.84 0.92
N SER A 15 -0.94 39.12 -0.20
CA SER A 15 -2.17 38.77 -0.91
C SER A 15 -2.97 37.82 -0.01
N SER A 16 -4.10 38.32 0.51
CA SER A 16 -5.04 37.56 1.32
C SER A 16 -5.76 36.53 0.45
N HIS A 17 -5.12 35.39 0.20
CA HIS A 17 -5.82 34.20 -0.22
C HIS A 17 -6.52 33.66 1.03
N ALA A 18 -7.86 33.66 1.03
CA ALA A 18 -8.63 33.08 2.11
C ALA A 18 -8.21 31.62 2.29
N VAL A 19 -7.53 31.33 3.40
CA VAL A 19 -7.11 29.99 3.76
C VAL A 19 -8.37 29.19 4.08
N PHE A 20 -8.64 28.13 3.32
CA PHE A 20 -9.75 27.23 3.59
C PHE A 20 -9.51 26.52 4.93
N ILE A 21 -10.44 26.63 5.87
CA ILE A 21 -10.38 25.98 7.18
C ILE A 21 -11.40 24.85 7.20
N CYS A 22 -10.95 23.66 7.57
CA CYS A 22 -11.79 22.47 7.67
C CYS A 22 -12.97 22.67 8.64
N PRO A 23 -14.23 22.61 8.17
CA PRO A 23 -15.40 22.79 9.04
C PRO A 23 -15.58 21.67 10.06
N ARG A 24 -14.97 20.51 9.82
CA ARG A 24 -15.01 19.30 10.66
C ARG A 24 -13.64 18.61 10.62
N PRO A 25 -13.29 17.78 11.62
CA PRO A 25 -11.99 17.11 11.64
C PRO A 25 -11.77 16.30 10.37
N ASN A 26 -12.78 15.55 9.92
CA ASN A 26 -12.74 14.78 8.68
C ASN A 26 -13.94 15.10 7.79
N GLY A 27 -13.76 15.09 6.47
CA GLY A 27 -14.85 15.26 5.51
C GLY A 27 -14.42 15.86 4.17
N LEU A 28 -15.35 15.88 3.21
CA LEU A 28 -15.10 16.46 1.89
C LEU A 28 -15.93 17.74 1.68
N PHE A 29 -15.30 18.77 1.17
CA PHE A 29 -15.88 20.10 1.09
C PHE A 29 -15.61 20.73 -0.26
N SER A 30 -16.60 21.47 -0.79
CA SER A 30 -16.46 22.16 -2.06
C SER A 30 -15.46 23.29 -1.94
N ASP A 31 -14.59 23.39 -2.93
CA ASP A 31 -13.94 24.66 -3.21
C ASP A 31 -14.97 25.60 -3.86
N THR A 32 -15.30 26.70 -3.18
CA THR A 32 -16.25 27.69 -3.69
C THR A 32 -15.71 28.50 -4.87
N SER A 33 -14.38 28.48 -5.08
CA SER A 33 -13.71 29.17 -6.18
C SER A 33 -13.56 28.31 -7.44
N SER A 34 -13.62 26.98 -7.32
CA SER A 34 -13.49 26.06 -8.44
C SER A 34 -14.31 24.79 -8.25
N SER A 35 -15.33 24.58 -9.08
CA SER A 35 -16.08 23.32 -9.13
C SER A 35 -15.27 22.13 -9.64
N LYS A 36 -14.02 22.35 -10.10
CA LYS A 36 -13.08 21.28 -10.48
C LYS A 36 -12.19 20.86 -9.32
N MET A 37 -12.30 21.52 -8.17
CA MET A 37 -11.49 21.23 -6.99
C MET A 37 -12.40 20.98 -5.78
N PHE A 38 -11.85 20.31 -4.79
CA PHE A 38 -12.48 20.11 -3.50
C PHE A 38 -11.42 20.00 -2.41
N TYR A 39 -11.84 20.16 -1.16
CA TYR A 39 -11.01 19.95 0.01
C TYR A 39 -11.35 18.63 0.67
N HIS A 40 -10.34 17.81 0.89
CA HIS A 40 -10.43 16.68 1.80
C HIS A 40 -9.82 17.10 3.13
N CYS A 41 -10.61 17.15 4.19
CA CYS A 41 -10.13 17.43 5.53
C CYS A 41 -9.80 16.13 6.25
N LEU A 42 -8.60 16.08 6.86
CA LEU A 42 -8.21 15.01 7.78
C LEU A 42 -7.60 15.63 9.05
N ASN A 43 -8.18 15.34 10.21
CA ASN A 43 -7.84 15.97 11.49
C ASN A 43 -7.69 17.51 11.42
N TYR A 44 -8.64 18.18 10.76
CA TYR A 44 -8.69 19.63 10.49
C TYR A 44 -7.66 20.17 9.49
N ILE A 45 -6.85 19.31 8.87
CA ILE A 45 -5.87 19.70 7.85
C ILE A 45 -6.54 19.61 6.47
N PRO A 46 -6.63 20.73 5.71
CA PRO A 46 -7.27 20.74 4.41
C PRO A 46 -6.30 20.33 3.29
N TYR A 47 -6.65 19.29 2.55
CA TYR A 47 -5.96 18.86 1.34
C TYR A 47 -6.76 19.31 0.12
N HIS A 48 -6.24 20.28 -0.63
CA HIS A 48 -6.86 20.78 -1.84
C HIS A 48 -6.60 19.82 -3.00
N LYS A 49 -7.65 19.20 -3.54
CA LYS A 49 -7.55 18.11 -4.52
C LYS A 49 -8.35 18.45 -5.78
N PRO A 50 -7.82 18.16 -6.97
CA PRO A 50 -8.59 18.25 -8.20
C PRO A 50 -9.57 17.08 -8.31
N CYS A 51 -10.70 17.33 -8.93
CA CYS A 51 -11.54 16.29 -9.47
C CYS A 51 -10.86 15.66 -10.71
N PRO A 52 -11.09 14.36 -10.97
CA PRO A 52 -10.66 13.72 -12.21
C PRO A 52 -11.10 14.51 -13.45
N SER A 53 -10.28 14.49 -14.50
CA SER A 53 -10.55 15.22 -15.74
C SER A 53 -11.94 14.93 -16.30
N GLY A 54 -12.69 15.99 -16.66
CA GLY A 54 -14.06 15.88 -17.17
C GLY A 54 -15.14 15.71 -16.09
N THR A 55 -14.78 15.76 -14.80
CA THR A 55 -15.72 15.69 -13.68
C THR A 55 -15.70 16.98 -12.86
N LEU A 56 -16.81 17.28 -12.17
CA LEU A 56 -16.96 18.42 -11.27
C LEU A 56 -17.39 17.95 -9.88
N TRP A 57 -16.95 18.65 -8.84
CA TRP A 57 -17.26 18.35 -7.46
C TRP A 57 -18.75 18.53 -7.16
N SER A 58 -19.36 17.55 -6.50
CA SER A 58 -20.71 17.64 -5.95
C SER A 58 -20.66 17.56 -4.42
N GLN A 59 -20.96 18.69 -3.75
CA GLN A 59 -21.02 18.72 -2.29
C GLN A 59 -22.12 17.82 -1.74
N THR A 60 -23.27 17.73 -2.43
CA THR A 60 -24.41 16.89 -2.01
C THR A 60 -24.06 15.40 -2.08
N ARG A 61 -23.32 14.96 -3.10
CA ARG A 61 -22.92 13.56 -3.28
C ARG A 61 -21.56 13.24 -2.65
N GLN A 62 -20.85 14.25 -2.13
CA GLN A 62 -19.50 14.12 -1.55
C GLN A 62 -18.51 13.41 -2.49
N ARG A 63 -18.61 13.66 -3.80
CA ARG A 63 -17.73 13.07 -4.82
C ARG A 63 -17.71 13.89 -6.10
N CYS A 64 -16.71 13.65 -6.95
CA CYS A 64 -16.67 14.20 -8.30
C CYS A 64 -17.62 13.42 -9.22
N LEU A 65 -18.41 14.14 -9.99
CA LEU A 65 -19.40 13.59 -10.93
C LEU A 65 -19.06 14.04 -12.35
N SER A 66 -19.29 13.16 -13.32
CA SER A 66 -19.21 13.56 -14.74
C SER A 66 -20.20 14.70 -15.02
N ILE A 67 -19.85 15.58 -15.94
CA ILE A 67 -20.74 16.67 -16.40
C ILE A 67 -22.09 16.11 -16.85
N SER A 68 -22.14 14.91 -17.44
CA SER A 68 -23.39 14.24 -17.82
C SER A 68 -24.27 13.83 -16.64
N SER A 69 -23.69 13.61 -15.45
CA SER A 69 -24.40 13.23 -14.23
C SER A 69 -24.90 14.44 -13.42
N LEU A 70 -24.44 15.66 -13.77
CA LEU A 70 -24.89 16.92 -13.20
C LEU A 70 -26.01 17.58 -14.03
N MET A 71 -26.33 16.98 -15.18
CA MET A 71 -27.36 17.41 -16.12
C MET A 71 -28.37 16.27 -16.28
N GLU A 72 -29.18 16.00 -15.26
CA GLU A 72 -30.43 15.27 -15.52
C GLU A 72 -31.36 16.16 -16.37
N PRO A 73 -32.14 15.60 -17.30
CA PRO A 73 -33.10 16.38 -18.06
C PRO A 73 -34.12 16.98 -17.09
N ILE A 74 -34.21 18.31 -17.10
CA ILE A 74 -35.30 19.08 -16.50
C ILE A 74 -36.64 18.64 -17.12
N THR A 75 -37.22 17.57 -16.59
CA THR A 75 -38.66 17.33 -16.72
C THR A 75 -39.33 18.29 -15.76
N SER A 76 -39.67 19.45 -16.31
CA SER A 76 -40.54 20.44 -15.69
C SER A 76 -41.87 19.79 -15.36
N THR A 77 -42.04 19.40 -14.10
CA THR A 77 -43.35 19.28 -13.48
C THR A 77 -43.29 20.08 -12.20
N VAL A 78 -43.70 21.34 -12.31
CA VAL A 78 -43.86 22.27 -11.20
C VAL A 78 -44.88 21.67 -10.23
N PRO A 79 -44.52 21.35 -8.98
CA PRO A 79 -45.50 21.13 -7.94
C PRO A 79 -45.85 22.49 -7.34
N VAL A 80 -47.13 22.84 -7.43
CA VAL A 80 -47.72 24.01 -6.75
C VAL A 80 -47.47 23.88 -5.26
N VAL A 81 -46.71 24.81 -4.70
CA VAL A 81 -46.51 24.96 -3.25
C VAL A 81 -47.82 25.40 -2.64
N THR A 82 -48.46 24.51 -1.88
CA THR A 82 -49.52 24.89 -0.93
C THR A 82 -48.92 24.88 0.47
N THR A 83 -48.85 26.06 1.07
CA THR A 83 -48.40 26.31 2.42
C THR A 83 -49.44 25.80 3.43
N THR A 84 -49.09 24.79 4.22
CA THR A 84 -49.80 24.48 5.47
C THR A 84 -48.82 24.35 6.62
N VAL A 85 -49.06 25.19 7.63
CA VAL A 85 -48.34 25.39 8.89
C VAL A 85 -48.26 24.07 9.70
N PRO A 86 -47.14 23.76 10.38
CA PRO A 86 -47.07 22.57 11.22
C PRO A 86 -47.76 22.82 12.56
N VAL A 87 -48.81 22.04 12.83
CA VAL A 87 -49.39 21.87 14.16
C VAL A 87 -48.55 20.86 14.94
N ALA A 88 -48.07 21.28 16.11
CA ALA A 88 -47.33 20.43 17.04
C ALA A 88 -48.19 19.22 17.46
N THR A 89 -47.68 18.02 17.28
CA THR A 89 -48.30 16.79 17.80
C THR A 89 -47.36 16.13 18.79
N THR A 90 -47.84 16.02 20.02
CA THR A 90 -47.18 15.45 21.19
C THR A 90 -47.11 13.93 21.05
N THR A 91 -45.92 13.35 21.09
CA THR A 91 -45.74 11.88 21.10
C THR A 91 -45.69 11.37 22.53
N THR A 92 -46.70 10.62 22.94
CA THR A 92 -46.75 9.89 24.21
C THR A 92 -46.01 8.56 24.07
N THR A 93 -44.99 8.34 24.90
CA THR A 93 -44.26 7.08 25.04
C THR A 93 -45.07 6.08 25.87
N VAL A 94 -45.42 4.93 25.30
CA VAL A 94 -45.96 3.78 26.03
C VAL A 94 -44.86 2.74 26.18
N ALA A 95 -44.45 2.51 27.43
CA ALA A 95 -43.54 1.44 27.80
C ALA A 95 -44.27 0.09 27.69
N THR A 96 -43.64 -0.89 27.02
CA THR A 96 -44.12 -2.27 27.01
C THR A 96 -43.07 -3.14 27.70
N THR A 97 -43.44 -3.64 28.87
CA THR A 97 -42.77 -4.68 29.63
C THR A 97 -43.03 -6.03 28.95
N THR A 98 -42.02 -6.86 28.76
CA THR A 98 -42.25 -8.29 28.52
C THR A 98 -41.20 -9.13 29.22
N THR A 99 -41.73 -10.08 29.98
CA THR A 99 -41.11 -10.95 30.98
C THR A 99 -40.40 -12.14 30.33
N THR A 100 -39.39 -12.62 31.05
CA THR A 100 -38.59 -13.84 30.90
C THR A 100 -39.40 -15.14 30.70
N VAL A 101 -38.84 -16.06 29.89
CA VAL A 101 -38.97 -17.52 30.10
C VAL A 101 -37.64 -18.20 29.75
N ALA A 102 -37.24 -19.15 30.60
CA ALA A 102 -35.97 -19.85 30.59
C ALA A 102 -36.07 -21.27 29.98
N THR A 103 -34.87 -21.77 29.63
CA THR A 103 -34.42 -23.17 29.62
C THR A 103 -34.86 -24.08 28.47
N THR A 104 -33.87 -24.58 27.71
CA THR A 104 -33.75 -26.03 27.51
C THR A 104 -32.30 -26.42 27.24
N THR A 105 -31.84 -27.38 28.05
CA THR A 105 -30.57 -28.08 28.00
C THR A 105 -30.63 -29.11 26.88
N THR A 106 -29.62 -29.17 26.01
CA THR A 106 -29.46 -30.30 25.09
C THR A 106 -28.08 -30.91 25.27
N THR A 107 -28.12 -32.21 25.50
CA THR A 107 -27.08 -33.14 25.88
C THR A 107 -26.01 -33.36 24.81
N VAL A 108 -24.78 -33.50 25.32
CA VAL A 108 -23.59 -34.00 24.63
C VAL A 108 -23.82 -35.42 24.14
N ALA A 109 -23.59 -35.67 22.85
CA ALA A 109 -23.41 -37.01 22.31
C ALA A 109 -21.93 -37.23 21.99
N THR A 110 -21.33 -38.15 22.74
CA THR A 110 -19.96 -38.62 22.58
C THR A 110 -19.92 -39.71 21.53
N THR A 111 -19.25 -39.47 20.40
CA THR A 111 -18.93 -40.52 19.42
C THR A 111 -17.52 -41.02 19.69
N THR A 112 -17.44 -42.20 20.28
CA THR A 112 -16.27 -43.08 20.19
C THR A 112 -16.36 -43.80 18.84
N THR A 113 -15.24 -44.02 18.13
CA THR A 113 -14.81 -45.35 17.60
C THR A 113 -13.65 -45.19 16.58
N THR A 114 -12.61 -46.00 16.83
CA THR A 114 -11.53 -46.53 15.97
C THR A 114 -10.49 -45.61 15.33
N VAL A 115 -9.31 -45.61 15.97
CA VAL A 115 -8.01 -45.42 15.32
C VAL A 115 -7.72 -46.64 14.44
N ALA A 116 -7.62 -46.43 13.13
CA ALA A 116 -7.06 -47.42 12.22
C ALA A 116 -5.54 -47.22 12.13
N THR A 117 -4.80 -48.28 12.42
CA THR A 117 -3.34 -48.34 12.30
C THR A 117 -2.99 -48.63 10.85
N THR A 118 -2.47 -47.64 10.12
CA THR A 118 -1.98 -47.84 8.75
C THR A 118 -0.48 -48.07 8.77
N THR A 119 -0.08 -49.25 8.28
CA THR A 119 1.29 -49.72 8.12
C THR A 119 2.09 -48.80 7.20
N THR A 120 3.25 -48.33 7.67
CA THR A 120 4.20 -47.55 6.89
C THR A 120 4.98 -48.47 5.95
N THR A 121 4.61 -48.51 4.67
CA THR A 121 5.50 -48.99 3.61
C THR A 121 6.30 -47.81 3.08
N VAL A 122 7.62 -47.88 3.25
CA VAL A 122 8.59 -46.97 2.64
C VAL A 122 8.54 -47.19 1.12
N ALA A 123 7.83 -46.30 0.43
CA ALA A 123 7.90 -46.21 -1.02
C ALA A 123 9.07 -45.31 -1.39
N THR A 124 10.07 -45.90 -2.04
CA THR A 124 11.17 -45.20 -2.69
C THR A 124 10.59 -44.40 -3.87
N THR A 125 10.30 -43.12 -3.67
CA THR A 125 9.87 -42.24 -4.75
C THR A 125 11.09 -41.80 -5.55
N THR A 126 11.19 -42.35 -6.75
CA THR A 126 12.02 -41.86 -7.83
C THR A 126 11.68 -40.40 -8.09
N THR A 127 12.66 -39.51 -7.98
CA THR A 127 12.53 -38.08 -8.23
C THR A 127 12.25 -37.84 -9.70
N THR A 128 10.99 -37.84 -10.10
CA THR A 128 10.57 -37.17 -11.34
C THR A 128 10.52 -35.69 -11.04
N VAL A 129 11.35 -34.94 -11.75
CA VAL A 129 11.34 -33.47 -11.77
C VAL A 129 9.91 -33.06 -12.13
N GLU A 130 9.15 -32.57 -11.14
CA GLU A 130 7.80 -32.05 -11.36
C GLU A 130 7.99 -30.78 -12.20
N GLU A 131 7.74 -30.89 -13.51
CA GLU A 131 7.72 -29.75 -14.41
C GLU A 131 6.69 -28.76 -13.85
N LEU A 132 7.14 -27.56 -13.50
CA LEU A 132 6.31 -26.48 -12.97
C LEU A 132 5.20 -26.16 -13.99
N VAL A 133 4.03 -26.79 -13.84
CA VAL A 133 2.82 -26.43 -14.56
C VAL A 133 2.33 -25.11 -13.98
N ASN A 134 2.99 -24.02 -14.35
CA ASN A 134 2.58 -22.69 -13.92
C ASN A 134 1.35 -22.23 -14.72
N GLY A 135 0.71 -21.15 -14.28
CA GLY A 135 -0.49 -20.63 -14.92
C GLY A 135 -0.33 -20.27 -16.41
N CYS A 136 0.91 -20.07 -16.89
CA CYS A 136 1.22 -19.78 -18.29
C CYS A 136 1.48 -21.04 -19.15
N SER A 137 1.64 -22.23 -18.55
CA SER A 137 1.98 -23.47 -19.27
C SER A 137 0.84 -24.00 -20.17
N LYS A 138 -0.40 -23.51 -20.00
CA LYS A 138 -1.57 -23.90 -20.81
C LYS A 138 -1.83 -22.97 -22.01
N GLY A 139 -0.96 -21.99 -22.23
CA GLY A 139 -1.13 -20.94 -23.24
C GLY A 139 -1.05 -19.55 -22.62
N ASN A 140 -1.09 -18.50 -23.45
CA ASN A 140 -1.07 -17.11 -22.99
C ASN A 140 -2.50 -16.61 -22.73
N PRO A 141 -2.92 -16.42 -21.47
CA PRO A 141 -4.28 -15.98 -21.15
C PRO A 141 -4.39 -14.44 -21.00
N CYS A 142 -3.33 -13.71 -21.37
CA CYS A 142 -3.28 -12.26 -21.38
C CYS A 142 -3.91 -11.70 -22.66
N GLN A 143 -4.66 -10.61 -22.52
CA GLN A 143 -5.32 -9.93 -23.62
C GLN A 143 -4.41 -8.86 -24.24
N ASN A 144 -4.83 -8.32 -25.39
CA ASN A 144 -4.20 -7.15 -26.03
C ASN A 144 -2.68 -7.26 -26.25
N GLY A 145 -2.20 -8.47 -26.57
CA GLY A 145 -0.78 -8.73 -26.82
C GLY A 145 0.09 -8.76 -25.55
N GLY A 146 -0.53 -8.83 -24.37
CA GLY A 146 0.17 -9.02 -23.11
C GLY A 146 0.93 -10.35 -23.08
N SER A 147 2.02 -10.40 -22.32
CA SER A 147 2.83 -11.61 -22.14
C SER A 147 2.54 -12.23 -20.78
N CYS A 148 2.27 -13.54 -20.75
CA CYS A 148 2.09 -14.26 -19.50
C CYS A 148 3.43 -14.53 -18.84
N GLU A 149 3.59 -14.11 -17.60
CA GLU A 149 4.74 -14.46 -16.76
C GLU A 149 4.27 -15.26 -15.53
N PRO A 150 5.01 -16.32 -15.15
CA PRO A 150 4.67 -17.11 -13.98
C PRO A 150 4.86 -16.30 -12.69
N SER A 151 3.87 -16.35 -11.80
CA SER A 151 3.87 -15.73 -10.47
C SER A 151 3.79 -16.83 -9.40
N GLY A 152 4.78 -17.72 -9.28
CA GLY A 152 4.72 -18.81 -8.30
C GLY A 152 4.30 -20.16 -8.88
N LYS A 153 3.91 -21.09 -8.00
CA LYS A 153 3.69 -22.50 -8.35
C LYS A 153 2.49 -22.70 -9.27
N ASP A 154 1.40 -21.95 -9.06
CA ASP A 154 0.13 -22.08 -9.81
C ASP A 154 -0.43 -20.75 -10.32
N ASP A 155 0.24 -19.63 -10.02
CA ASP A 155 -0.26 -18.29 -10.29
C ASP A 155 0.50 -17.62 -11.45
N LEU A 156 -0.13 -16.66 -12.11
CA LEU A 156 0.38 -15.97 -13.29
C LEU A 156 0.01 -14.49 -13.22
N PHE A 157 0.80 -13.66 -13.89
CA PHE A 157 0.39 -12.30 -14.17
C PHE A 157 0.69 -11.94 -15.61
N CYS A 158 0.02 -10.89 -16.09
CA CYS A 158 0.15 -10.41 -17.45
C CYS A 158 1.01 -9.15 -17.49
N LEU A 159 2.14 -9.23 -18.20
CA LEU A 159 2.91 -8.06 -18.62
C LEU A 159 2.18 -7.39 -19.78
N CYS A 160 1.63 -6.21 -19.52
CA CYS A 160 0.84 -5.51 -20.51
C CYS A 160 1.70 -4.70 -21.48
N GLN A 161 1.27 -4.67 -22.74
CA GLN A 161 1.80 -3.71 -23.70
C GLN A 161 1.44 -2.29 -23.28
N ALA A 162 2.14 -1.30 -23.83
CA ALA A 162 1.85 0.10 -23.57
C ALA A 162 0.35 0.42 -23.74
N ASN A 163 -0.20 1.22 -22.82
CA ASN A 163 -1.61 1.64 -22.74
C ASN A 163 -2.63 0.56 -22.35
N TYR A 164 -2.19 -0.66 -22.03
CA TYR A 164 -3.06 -1.69 -21.46
C TYR A 164 -2.69 -1.96 -20.01
N TYR A 165 -3.69 -2.30 -19.21
CA TYR A 165 -3.55 -2.65 -17.79
C TYR A 165 -4.70 -3.58 -17.37
N GLY A 166 -4.71 -3.98 -16.11
CA GLY A 166 -5.55 -5.01 -15.55
C GLY A 166 -4.80 -6.33 -15.35
N SER A 167 -5.37 -7.22 -14.56
CA SER A 167 -4.80 -8.54 -14.23
C SER A 167 -4.51 -9.41 -15.46
N ARG A 168 -5.21 -9.15 -16.57
CA ARG A 168 -5.10 -9.82 -17.87
C ARG A 168 -4.88 -8.84 -19.01
N CYS A 169 -4.47 -7.60 -18.75
CA CYS A 169 -4.37 -6.55 -19.77
C CYS A 169 -5.68 -6.25 -20.50
N GLU A 170 -6.82 -6.45 -19.83
CA GLU A 170 -8.18 -6.33 -20.34
C GLU A 170 -8.66 -4.88 -20.44
N HIS A 171 -7.96 -3.95 -19.79
CA HIS A 171 -8.31 -2.53 -19.76
C HIS A 171 -7.36 -1.69 -20.61
N THR A 172 -7.88 -0.61 -21.19
CA THR A 172 -7.12 0.42 -21.89
C THR A 172 -7.04 1.67 -21.02
N GLY A 173 -5.87 2.28 -20.85
CA GLY A 173 -5.77 3.56 -20.16
C GLY A 173 -4.36 4.05 -19.88
N GLU A 174 -4.29 5.34 -19.54
CA GLU A 174 -3.09 6.03 -19.04
C GLU A 174 -2.97 5.78 -17.52
N GLY A 175 -2.60 4.57 -17.12
CA GLY A 175 -2.15 4.34 -15.73
C GLY A 175 -0.86 5.10 -15.44
N THR A 176 -0.41 5.16 -14.19
CA THR A 176 0.88 5.78 -13.84
C THR A 176 2.02 5.03 -14.54
N ASP A 177 2.43 5.57 -15.67
CA ASP A 177 3.57 5.13 -16.48
C ASP A 177 4.88 5.52 -15.76
N LEU A 178 5.97 4.83 -16.08
CA LEU A 178 7.32 5.11 -15.58
C LEU A 178 7.74 6.57 -15.83
N SER A 179 7.13 7.23 -16.82
CA SER A 179 7.26 8.68 -17.05
C SER A 179 6.89 9.55 -15.84
N VAL A 180 5.96 9.11 -14.98
CA VAL A 180 5.66 9.77 -13.70
C VAL A 180 6.85 9.68 -12.75
N LEU A 181 7.50 8.51 -12.67
CA LEU A 181 8.69 8.32 -11.84
C LEU A 181 9.87 9.14 -12.37
N GLU A 182 10.06 9.20 -13.69
CA GLU A 182 11.07 10.05 -14.32
C GLU A 182 10.81 11.54 -14.03
N SER A 183 9.55 11.98 -14.09
CA SER A 183 9.17 13.34 -13.72
C SER A 183 9.43 13.65 -12.25
N ILE A 184 9.26 12.68 -11.34
CA ILE A 184 9.58 12.83 -9.91
C ILE A 184 11.09 12.95 -9.70
N ILE A 185 11.90 12.23 -10.49
CA ILE A 185 13.37 12.28 -10.42
C ILE A 185 13.90 13.62 -10.95
N ASP A 186 13.37 14.08 -12.09
CA ASP A 186 13.84 15.29 -12.79
C ASP A 186 13.27 16.57 -12.18
N GLY A 187 12.05 16.49 -11.66
CA GLY A 187 11.40 17.57 -10.94
C GLY A 187 12.15 17.81 -9.64
N ASN A 188 13.00 18.83 -9.62
CA ASN A 188 13.84 19.34 -8.52
C ASN A 188 13.04 19.70 -7.24
N ASN A 189 12.19 18.78 -6.78
CA ASN A 189 11.19 18.94 -5.73
C ASN A 189 11.73 18.32 -4.43
N ASN A 190 11.30 18.87 -3.31
CA ASN A 190 11.66 18.38 -1.97
C ASN A 190 10.93 17.07 -1.59
N ASN A 191 10.29 16.38 -2.55
CA ASN A 191 9.45 15.21 -2.31
C ASN A 191 10.11 13.89 -2.80
N TYR A 192 11.28 13.94 -3.45
CA TYR A 192 12.05 12.73 -3.79
C TYR A 192 12.70 12.12 -2.55
N GLU A 193 12.56 10.80 -2.38
CA GLU A 193 13.07 10.06 -1.23
C GLU A 193 14.42 9.41 -1.55
N HIS A 194 15.43 9.63 -0.69
CA HIS A 194 16.79 9.12 -0.92
C HIS A 194 17.12 7.84 -0.14
N VAL A 195 16.16 7.31 0.65
CA VAL A 195 16.42 6.17 1.55
C VAL A 195 16.92 4.94 0.80
N VAL A 196 16.35 4.62 -0.37
CA VAL A 196 16.74 3.45 -1.16
C VAL A 196 18.20 3.54 -1.60
N GLU A 197 18.56 4.66 -2.24
CA GLU A 197 19.91 4.88 -2.74
C GLU A 197 20.93 4.87 -1.60
N ASN A 198 20.63 5.53 -0.49
CA ASN A 198 21.55 5.66 0.63
C ASN A 198 21.76 4.33 1.36
N VAL A 199 20.68 3.58 1.63
CA VAL A 199 20.77 2.28 2.31
C VAL A 199 21.48 1.26 1.44
N LEU A 200 21.07 1.15 0.17
CA LEU A 200 21.68 0.19 -0.75
C LEU A 200 23.12 0.57 -1.13
N SER A 201 23.48 1.85 -1.04
CA SER A 201 24.86 2.28 -1.29
C SER A 201 25.81 1.90 -0.16
N ARG A 202 25.38 2.05 1.10
CA ARG A 202 26.22 1.81 2.28
C ARG A 202 26.24 0.36 2.77
N ASN A 203 25.39 -0.51 2.19
CA ASN A 203 25.32 -1.92 2.53
C ASN A 203 25.70 -2.80 1.32
N ASN A 204 26.34 -3.95 1.57
CA ASN A 204 26.79 -4.87 0.53
C ASN A 204 26.18 -6.27 0.70
N TRP A 205 24.84 -6.35 0.63
CA TRP A 205 24.11 -7.60 0.74
C TRP A 205 24.05 -8.33 -0.60
N THR A 206 24.04 -9.67 -0.59
CA THR A 206 24.07 -10.53 -1.78
C THR A 206 23.02 -11.65 -1.68
N ASP A 207 22.63 -12.20 -2.84
CA ASP A 207 21.56 -13.19 -2.96
C ASP A 207 20.23 -12.69 -2.37
N ILE A 208 19.81 -11.49 -2.77
CA ILE A 208 18.68 -10.78 -2.18
C ILE A 208 17.38 -11.00 -2.94
N LEU A 209 16.30 -11.17 -2.18
CA LEU A 209 14.93 -10.97 -2.63
C LEU A 209 14.50 -9.54 -2.30
N ALA A 210 14.13 -8.73 -3.28
CA ALA A 210 13.62 -7.38 -3.06
C ALA A 210 12.09 -7.37 -3.15
N VAL A 211 11.41 -6.94 -2.09
CA VAL A 211 9.95 -6.82 -1.99
C VAL A 211 9.63 -5.34 -1.81
N VAL A 212 8.89 -4.76 -2.74
CA VAL A 212 8.73 -3.31 -2.88
C VAL A 212 7.26 -2.96 -2.91
N ASP A 213 6.86 -2.14 -1.95
CA ASP A 213 5.57 -1.45 -1.97
C ASP A 213 5.57 -0.41 -3.09
N VAL A 214 4.62 -0.52 -4.02
CA VAL A 214 4.44 0.40 -5.15
C VAL A 214 3.05 1.02 -5.16
N THR A 215 2.42 1.12 -3.99
CA THR A 215 1.16 1.84 -3.79
C THR A 215 1.29 3.33 -4.10
N GLY A 216 0.16 4.03 -4.19
CA GLY A 216 0.13 5.43 -4.61
C GLY A 216 0.89 6.38 -3.67
N SER A 217 0.95 6.08 -2.37
CA SER A 217 1.74 6.86 -1.40
C SER A 217 3.25 6.67 -1.59
N MET A 218 3.66 5.54 -2.16
CA MET A 218 5.06 5.18 -2.34
C MET A 218 5.70 5.74 -3.61
N GLN A 219 5.01 6.55 -4.42
CA GLN A 219 5.52 7.07 -5.70
C GLN A 219 6.93 7.69 -5.63
N SER A 220 7.24 8.47 -4.58
CA SER A 220 8.58 9.05 -4.40
C SER A 220 9.65 8.00 -4.12
N CYS A 221 9.33 6.97 -3.34
CA CYS A 221 10.25 5.89 -3.05
C CYS A 221 10.35 4.87 -4.19
N ALA A 222 9.25 4.62 -4.88
CA ALA A 222 9.20 3.86 -6.13
C ALA A 222 10.10 4.51 -7.19
N ALA A 223 10.09 5.84 -7.30
CA ALA A 223 11.03 6.57 -8.15
C ALA A 223 12.49 6.33 -7.74
N ALA A 224 12.78 6.23 -6.44
CA ALA A 224 14.12 5.91 -5.94
C ALA A 224 14.55 4.48 -6.26
N VAL A 225 13.64 3.51 -6.17
CA VAL A 225 13.87 2.14 -6.64
C VAL A 225 14.14 2.12 -8.15
N TYR A 226 13.31 2.80 -8.94
CA TYR A 226 13.46 2.92 -10.39
C TYR A 226 14.84 3.50 -10.78
N LYS A 227 15.23 4.61 -10.15
CA LYS A 227 16.54 5.23 -10.38
C LYS A 227 17.69 4.30 -9.98
N TRP A 228 17.58 3.63 -8.83
CA TRP A 228 18.58 2.66 -8.39
C TRP A 228 18.78 1.54 -9.41
N MET A 229 17.69 0.97 -9.93
CA MET A 229 17.72 -0.09 -10.94
C MET A 229 18.44 0.34 -12.22
N LYS A 230 18.18 1.57 -12.69
CA LYS A 230 18.82 2.11 -13.91
C LYS A 230 20.30 2.44 -13.72
N LEU A 231 20.66 3.05 -12.59
CA LEU A 231 21.98 3.65 -12.40
C LEU A 231 23.00 2.76 -11.67
N SER A 232 22.55 1.75 -10.94
CA SER A 232 23.41 0.91 -10.09
C SER A 232 23.47 -0.55 -10.55
N GLN A 233 23.52 -0.79 -11.86
CA GLN A 233 23.35 -2.12 -12.45
C GLN A 233 24.31 -3.17 -11.88
N ASP A 234 25.56 -2.81 -11.58
CA ASP A 234 26.50 -3.75 -10.95
C ASP A 234 26.05 -4.21 -9.56
N LYS A 235 25.45 -3.31 -8.76
CA LYS A 235 24.89 -3.66 -7.46
C LYS A 235 23.56 -4.38 -7.59
N THR A 236 22.78 -4.15 -8.65
CA THR A 236 21.54 -4.90 -8.88
C THR A 236 21.77 -6.39 -9.14
N LYS A 237 22.99 -6.81 -9.54
CA LYS A 237 23.38 -8.23 -9.66
C LYS A 237 23.28 -9.00 -8.34
N ASN A 238 23.28 -8.29 -7.21
CA ASN A 238 23.10 -8.88 -5.89
C ASN A 238 21.63 -9.21 -5.58
N ILE A 239 20.69 -8.63 -6.33
CA ILE A 239 19.25 -8.92 -6.24
C ILE A 239 18.94 -10.00 -7.26
N ARG A 240 18.28 -11.07 -6.83
CA ARG A 240 17.93 -12.22 -7.67
C ARG A 240 16.50 -12.17 -8.16
N TYR A 241 15.61 -11.64 -7.35
CA TYR A 241 14.18 -11.53 -7.63
C TYR A 241 13.63 -10.22 -7.09
N TYR A 242 12.67 -9.67 -7.82
CA TYR A 242 11.81 -8.57 -7.37
C TYR A 242 10.39 -9.08 -7.16
N VAL A 243 9.75 -8.57 -6.12
CA VAL A 243 8.31 -8.60 -5.90
C VAL A 243 7.85 -7.17 -5.71
N PHE A 244 6.82 -6.77 -6.44
CA PHE A 244 6.12 -5.50 -6.30
C PHE A 244 4.69 -5.78 -5.84
N PHE A 245 4.18 -4.98 -4.92
CA PHE A 245 2.79 -5.12 -4.48
C PHE A 245 2.06 -3.80 -4.40
N ASN A 246 0.74 -3.84 -4.64
CA ASN A 246 -0.14 -2.68 -4.73
C ASN A 246 -1.43 -2.82 -3.89
N ASP A 247 -1.45 -3.81 -2.99
CA ASP A 247 -2.56 -4.17 -2.09
C ASP A 247 -3.88 -4.53 -2.79
N GLY A 248 -3.74 -5.35 -3.83
CA GLY A 248 -4.84 -6.15 -4.34
C GLY A 248 -5.47 -5.64 -5.62
N ASP A 249 -4.74 -4.92 -6.47
CA ASP A 249 -5.22 -4.47 -7.79
C ASP A 249 -6.52 -3.65 -7.73
N ASP A 250 -6.54 -2.59 -6.90
CA ASP A 250 -7.71 -1.72 -6.65
C ASP A 250 -8.97 -2.49 -6.17
N LYS A 251 -8.78 -3.69 -5.64
CA LYS A 251 -9.84 -4.48 -5.03
C LYS A 251 -10.48 -3.71 -3.87
N LEU A 252 -11.81 -3.76 -3.81
CA LEU A 252 -12.56 -3.19 -2.70
C LEU A 252 -12.10 -3.79 -1.37
N ASN A 253 -12.11 -2.99 -0.29
CA ASN A 253 -11.63 -3.41 1.03
C ASN A 253 -12.29 -4.70 1.54
N SER A 254 -13.54 -4.98 1.16
CA SER A 254 -14.24 -6.22 1.52
C SER A 254 -13.64 -7.48 0.89
N GLY A 255 -12.91 -7.35 -0.22
CA GLY A 255 -12.21 -8.44 -0.89
C GLY A 255 -10.76 -8.63 -0.43
N LYS A 256 -10.21 -7.72 0.39
CA LYS A 256 -8.83 -7.76 0.88
C LYS A 256 -8.68 -8.70 2.07
N VAL A 257 -8.85 -9.98 1.79
CA VAL A 257 -8.76 -11.06 2.78
C VAL A 257 -7.28 -11.35 3.06
N ILE A 258 -6.89 -11.35 4.33
CA ILE A 258 -5.49 -11.61 4.73
C ILE A 258 -4.99 -12.94 4.16
N GLY A 259 -3.86 -12.90 3.43
CA GLY A 259 -3.25 -14.06 2.78
C GLY A 259 -3.86 -14.39 1.42
N SER A 260 -4.78 -13.56 0.93
CA SER A 260 -5.35 -13.62 -0.43
C SER A 260 -5.73 -12.22 -0.94
N THR A 261 -5.03 -11.18 -0.48
CA THR A 261 -5.26 -9.81 -0.95
C THR A 261 -4.86 -9.69 -2.42
N GLY A 262 -3.80 -10.38 -2.86
CA GLY A 262 -3.32 -10.33 -4.24
C GLY A 262 -2.64 -9.00 -4.59
N GLY A 263 -2.60 -8.66 -5.88
CA GLY A 263 -1.86 -7.48 -6.34
C GLY A 263 -0.36 -7.62 -6.14
N ILE A 264 0.17 -8.82 -6.38
CA ILE A 264 1.57 -9.20 -6.18
C ILE A 264 2.16 -9.59 -7.54
N TYR A 265 3.22 -8.89 -7.93
CA TYR A 265 3.87 -9.02 -9.23
C TYR A 265 5.33 -9.37 -9.00
N SER A 266 5.83 -10.43 -9.62
CA SER A 266 7.17 -10.92 -9.31
C SER A 266 7.94 -11.39 -10.53
N MET A 267 9.25 -11.23 -10.51
CA MET A 267 10.11 -11.82 -11.53
C MET A 267 11.59 -11.89 -11.13
N ALA A 268 12.33 -12.71 -11.87
CA ALA A 268 13.77 -12.77 -11.78
C ALA A 268 14.40 -11.43 -12.20
N ALA A 269 15.44 -11.00 -11.49
CA ALA A 269 16.15 -9.75 -11.71
C ALA A 269 17.18 -9.81 -12.86
N ASN A 270 17.02 -10.72 -13.81
CA ASN A 270 17.98 -10.96 -14.89
C ASN A 270 17.77 -10.09 -16.14
N ASN A 271 16.68 -9.33 -16.19
CA ASN A 271 16.36 -8.45 -17.30
C ASN A 271 15.73 -7.15 -16.78
N LEU A 272 16.49 -6.05 -16.86
CA LEU A 272 16.06 -4.75 -16.33
C LEU A 272 14.74 -4.27 -16.96
N ASN A 273 14.59 -4.34 -18.28
CA ASN A 273 13.37 -3.85 -18.95
C ASN A 273 12.13 -4.62 -18.49
N LYS A 274 12.26 -5.95 -18.32
CA LYS A 274 11.19 -6.78 -17.78
C LYS A 274 10.86 -6.40 -16.33
N VAL A 275 11.87 -6.15 -15.49
CA VAL A 275 11.67 -5.72 -14.09
C VAL A 275 10.92 -4.40 -14.05
N LEU A 276 11.34 -3.42 -14.85
CA LEU A 276 10.69 -2.12 -14.95
C LEU A 276 9.23 -2.24 -15.44
N SER A 277 8.97 -3.07 -16.46
CA SER A 277 7.59 -3.30 -16.93
C SER A 277 6.70 -4.02 -15.90
N THR A 278 7.30 -4.84 -15.03
CA THR A 278 6.59 -5.53 -13.94
C THR A 278 6.22 -4.54 -12.84
N MET A 279 7.16 -3.69 -12.45
CA MET A 279 6.93 -2.59 -11.51
C MET A 279 5.82 -1.67 -12.01
N GLU A 280 5.89 -1.26 -13.28
CA GLU A 280 4.88 -0.42 -13.92
C GLU A 280 3.50 -1.11 -13.93
N SER A 281 3.44 -2.39 -14.29
CA SER A 281 2.17 -3.14 -14.29
C SER A 281 1.54 -3.18 -12.89
N ALA A 282 2.35 -3.43 -11.86
CA ALA A 282 1.88 -3.39 -10.47
C ALA A 282 1.33 -2.00 -10.10
N MET A 283 2.05 -0.93 -10.39
CA MET A 283 1.59 0.44 -10.12
C MET A 283 0.30 0.81 -10.85
N LYS A 284 0.13 0.34 -12.09
CA LYS A 284 -1.07 0.64 -12.90
C LYS A 284 -2.31 -0.11 -12.44
N ASN A 285 -2.13 -1.30 -11.88
CA ASN A 285 -3.23 -2.17 -11.51
C ASN A 285 -3.80 -1.84 -10.14
N GLY A 286 -3.09 -1.09 -9.30
CA GLY A 286 -3.61 -0.70 -8.00
C GLY A 286 -2.83 0.42 -7.33
N ASN A 287 -3.51 1.23 -6.51
CA ASN A 287 -2.90 2.32 -5.75
C ASN A 287 -2.89 2.12 -4.23
N GLY A 288 -3.38 0.97 -3.73
CA GLY A 288 -3.57 0.71 -2.31
C GLY A 288 -5.02 0.88 -1.87
N GLY A 289 -5.76 1.92 -2.24
CA GLY A 289 -7.21 2.07 -1.97
C GLY A 289 -7.64 2.29 -0.50
N ASP A 290 -6.94 1.71 0.49
CA ASP A 290 -7.00 2.04 1.91
C ASP A 290 -5.59 2.17 2.52
N ILE A 291 -5.47 2.46 3.82
CA ILE A 291 -4.17 2.73 4.47
C ILE A 291 -3.38 1.43 4.78
N PRO A 292 -4.00 0.32 5.20
CA PRO A 292 -3.26 -0.91 5.50
C PRO A 292 -2.96 -1.76 4.25
N GLU A 293 -1.70 -2.16 4.08
CA GLU A 293 -1.20 -2.88 2.89
C GLU A 293 -0.89 -4.36 3.18
N ASN A 294 -0.62 -5.18 2.15
CA ASN A 294 -0.40 -6.64 2.23
C ASN A 294 1.08 -7.08 2.15
N ASP A 295 1.93 -6.44 2.96
CA ASP A 295 3.37 -6.64 2.95
C ASP A 295 3.81 -8.10 3.17
N ILE A 296 3.19 -8.81 4.12
CA ILE A 296 3.66 -10.16 4.50
C ILE A 296 3.32 -11.19 3.43
N GLU A 297 2.15 -11.09 2.78
CA GLU A 297 1.77 -11.93 1.66
C GLU A 297 2.78 -11.79 0.50
N ALA A 298 3.17 -10.55 0.17
CA ALA A 298 4.19 -10.27 -0.84
C ALA A 298 5.56 -10.84 -0.46
N ILE A 299 5.95 -10.75 0.82
CA ILE A 299 7.18 -11.36 1.33
C ILE A 299 7.16 -12.88 1.18
N LEU A 300 6.08 -13.53 1.60
CA LEU A 300 5.94 -14.99 1.54
C LEU A 300 5.97 -15.49 0.09
N HIS A 301 5.27 -14.80 -0.80
CA HIS A 301 5.31 -15.06 -2.24
C HIS A 301 6.73 -15.04 -2.79
N GLY A 302 7.51 -14.01 -2.45
CA GLY A 302 8.88 -13.89 -2.91
C GLY A 302 9.82 -14.97 -2.31
N ILE A 303 9.57 -15.44 -1.09
CA ILE A 303 10.33 -16.56 -0.49
C ILE A 303 10.17 -17.83 -1.31
N ASP A 304 8.93 -18.12 -1.73
CA ASP A 304 8.61 -19.28 -2.56
C ASP A 304 9.27 -19.18 -3.94
N MET A 305 9.36 -17.97 -4.51
CA MET A 305 10.03 -17.72 -5.78
C MET A 305 11.56 -17.75 -5.72
N CYS A 306 12.15 -17.38 -4.58
CA CYS A 306 13.59 -17.38 -4.39
C CYS A 306 14.01 -18.18 -3.15
N PRO A 307 13.88 -19.52 -3.16
CA PRO A 307 14.29 -20.36 -2.03
C PRO A 307 15.79 -20.23 -1.74
N THR A 308 16.61 -19.88 -2.73
CA THR A 308 18.05 -19.67 -2.58
C THR A 308 18.46 -18.28 -2.08
N CYS A 309 17.55 -17.31 -2.03
CA CYS A 309 17.88 -15.97 -1.50
C CYS A 309 18.23 -16.05 -0.01
N LYS A 310 19.23 -15.30 0.45
CA LYS A 310 19.69 -15.33 1.85
C LYS A 310 18.88 -14.41 2.73
N ASP A 311 18.71 -13.18 2.27
CA ASP A 311 17.99 -12.13 2.97
C ASP A 311 16.92 -11.51 2.06
N ILE A 312 16.00 -10.78 2.69
CA ILE A 312 14.93 -10.05 2.04
C ILE A 312 15.16 -8.56 2.29
N ILE A 313 15.10 -7.74 1.25
CA ILE A 313 14.94 -6.29 1.38
C ILE A 313 13.46 -6.00 1.20
N HIS A 314 12.85 -5.37 2.21
CA HIS A 314 11.46 -4.96 2.15
C HIS A 314 11.38 -3.43 2.19
N ILE A 315 11.00 -2.82 1.06
CA ILE A 315 10.87 -1.37 0.92
C ILE A 315 9.40 -1.03 1.16
N ALA A 316 9.11 -0.33 2.26
CA ALA A 316 7.76 -0.21 2.80
C ALA A 316 7.38 1.23 3.14
N ASP A 317 6.08 1.55 3.06
CA ASP A 317 5.53 2.83 3.48
C ASP A 317 5.48 2.94 5.01
N ASN A 318 6.19 3.91 5.58
CA ASN A 318 6.13 4.21 7.01
C ASN A 318 4.73 4.68 7.48
N LYS A 319 3.88 5.16 6.56
CA LYS A 319 2.54 5.66 6.86
C LYS A 319 1.47 4.57 6.78
N ALA A 320 1.78 3.44 6.17
CA ALA A 320 0.93 2.27 6.14
C ALA A 320 1.27 1.29 7.26
N THR A 321 0.27 0.58 7.76
CA THR A 321 0.49 -0.55 8.67
C THR A 321 0.16 -1.84 7.94
N PRO A 322 1.06 -2.84 7.93
CA PRO A 322 0.76 -4.10 7.26
C PRO A 322 -0.47 -4.77 7.86
N ARG A 323 -1.48 -5.07 7.04
CA ARG A 323 -2.75 -5.70 7.48
C ARG A 323 -2.57 -7.15 7.89
N ASP A 324 -1.55 -7.79 7.34
CA ASP A 324 -1.35 -9.22 7.34
C ASP A 324 -0.19 -9.65 8.24
N LEU A 325 0.18 -8.81 9.24
CA LEU A 325 1.19 -9.15 10.26
C LEU A 325 0.95 -10.48 10.98
N GLN A 326 -0.30 -10.95 11.03
CA GLN A 326 -0.61 -12.27 11.59
C GLN A 326 0.04 -13.43 10.83
N LEU A 327 0.46 -13.21 9.58
CA LEU A 327 1.19 -14.18 8.75
C LEU A 327 2.71 -14.16 9.00
N LEU A 328 3.23 -13.19 9.77
CA LEU A 328 4.67 -12.96 9.96
C LEU A 328 5.40 -14.18 10.54
N ASN A 329 4.70 -15.04 11.29
CA ASN A 329 5.24 -16.29 11.82
C ASN A 329 5.63 -17.32 10.73
N ARG A 330 5.19 -17.13 9.49
CA ARG A 330 5.55 -17.96 8.33
C ARG A 330 6.81 -17.48 7.62
N VAL A 331 7.31 -16.28 7.93
CA VAL A 331 8.49 -15.70 7.28
C VAL A 331 9.75 -16.38 7.84
N THR A 332 10.48 -17.08 6.96
CA THR A 332 11.62 -17.95 7.34
C THR A 332 12.99 -17.33 7.11
N LYS A 333 13.05 -16.13 6.52
CA LYS A 333 14.30 -15.44 6.18
C LYS A 333 14.38 -14.07 6.84
N PRO A 334 15.59 -13.56 7.13
CA PRO A 334 15.75 -12.21 7.68
C PRO A 334 15.20 -11.13 6.75
N VAL A 335 14.39 -10.23 7.30
CA VAL A 335 13.82 -9.09 6.56
C VAL A 335 14.53 -7.80 6.96
N LYS A 336 15.22 -7.20 5.99
CA LYS A 336 15.83 -5.88 6.07
C LYS A 336 14.81 -4.85 5.61
N VAL A 337 14.16 -4.18 6.55
CA VAL A 337 13.10 -3.22 6.26
C VAL A 337 13.71 -1.86 5.96
N LEU A 338 13.50 -1.36 4.75
CA LEU A 338 13.83 -0.01 4.31
C LEU A 338 12.53 0.79 4.32
N THR A 339 12.45 1.78 5.20
CA THR A 339 11.20 2.51 5.42
C THR A 339 11.25 3.90 4.78
N CYS A 340 10.31 4.17 3.89
CA CYS A 340 10.18 5.45 3.20
C CYS A 340 9.21 6.37 3.96
N GLN A 341 9.30 7.69 3.79
CA GLN A 341 8.42 8.65 4.47
C GLN A 341 8.52 8.63 6.01
N VAL A 342 9.74 8.39 6.52
CA VAL A 342 10.04 8.61 7.94
C VAL A 342 10.10 10.10 8.21
N ASP A 343 9.18 10.61 9.02
CA ASP A 343 9.12 12.00 9.42
C ASP A 343 9.35 12.16 10.93
N VAL A 344 9.01 13.34 11.46
CA VAL A 344 9.13 13.64 12.88
C VAL A 344 8.28 12.74 13.78
N ALA A 345 7.28 12.00 13.25
CA ALA A 345 6.51 11.03 14.03
C ALA A 345 7.32 9.76 14.34
N GLY A 346 8.40 9.50 13.59
CA GLY A 346 9.23 8.32 13.72
C GLY A 346 8.81 7.18 12.80
N VAL A 347 9.44 6.02 13.03
CA VAL A 347 9.20 4.78 12.30
C VAL A 347 7.97 4.06 12.84
N ASN A 348 7.17 3.49 11.95
CA ASN A 348 6.07 2.62 12.28
C ASN A 348 6.57 1.41 13.11
N PRO A 349 6.13 1.25 14.37
CA PRO A 349 6.57 0.14 15.21
C PRO A 349 6.22 -1.25 14.65
N LYS A 350 5.24 -1.34 13.74
CA LYS A 350 4.87 -2.58 13.06
C LYS A 350 5.90 -3.01 12.02
N LEU A 351 6.48 -2.07 11.28
CA LEU A 351 7.62 -2.34 10.40
C LEU A 351 8.86 -2.77 11.19
N LEU A 352 9.09 -2.12 12.34
CA LEU A 352 10.15 -2.53 13.27
C LEU A 352 9.92 -3.94 13.83
N THR A 353 8.65 -4.35 14.02
CA THR A 353 8.30 -5.72 14.44
C THR A 353 8.65 -6.76 13.37
N ILE A 354 8.48 -6.44 12.08
CA ILE A 354 8.89 -7.33 10.98
C ILE A 354 10.40 -7.58 11.04
N ALA A 355 11.19 -6.51 11.10
CA ALA A 355 12.65 -6.60 11.18
C ALA A 355 13.10 -7.41 12.40
N ASP A 356 12.51 -7.17 13.57
CA ASP A 356 12.85 -7.86 14.80
C ASP A 356 12.52 -9.35 14.77
N LYS A 357 11.26 -9.71 14.46
CA LYS A 357 10.79 -11.10 14.54
C LYS A 357 11.40 -12.01 13.49
N THR A 358 11.93 -11.44 12.41
CA THR A 358 12.63 -12.19 11.35
C THR A 358 14.14 -12.26 11.58
N ASN A 359 14.65 -11.70 12.70
CA ASN A 359 16.08 -11.55 12.95
C ASN A 359 16.80 -10.75 11.84
N GLY A 360 16.08 -9.82 11.23
CA GLY A 360 16.56 -8.87 10.24
C GLY A 360 16.99 -7.54 10.87
N SER A 361 16.72 -6.45 10.14
CA SER A 361 17.19 -5.11 10.48
C SER A 361 16.27 -4.05 9.92
N LEU A 362 16.27 -2.86 10.53
CA LEU A 362 15.52 -1.70 10.05
C LEU A 362 16.51 -0.65 9.54
N HIS A 363 16.20 0.00 8.43
CA HIS A 363 17.05 0.96 7.75
C HIS A 363 16.26 2.23 7.41
N THR A 364 16.73 3.36 7.90
CA THR A 364 16.23 4.70 7.58
C THR A 364 17.19 5.41 6.62
N LEU A 365 16.93 6.68 6.30
CA LEU A 365 17.80 7.49 5.45
C LEU A 365 19.27 7.47 5.90
N ASP A 366 19.52 7.52 7.21
CA ASP A 366 20.81 7.78 7.83
C ASP A 366 21.21 6.78 8.93
N GLN A 367 20.32 5.85 9.32
CA GLN A 367 20.56 4.90 10.41
C GLN A 367 20.27 3.46 9.99
N ASP A 368 21.15 2.54 10.40
CA ASP A 368 20.96 1.09 10.29
C ASP A 368 20.79 0.50 11.70
N ILE A 369 19.62 -0.07 11.97
CA ILE A 369 19.25 -0.63 13.27
C ILE A 369 19.27 -2.15 13.15
N VAL A 370 20.34 -2.74 13.65
CA VAL A 370 20.65 -4.17 13.57
C VAL A 370 20.54 -4.84 14.95
N ASN A 371 20.56 -6.18 14.97
CA ASN A 371 20.54 -6.96 16.21
C ASN A 371 19.33 -6.65 17.12
N LEU A 372 18.18 -6.31 16.53
CA LEU A 372 16.95 -5.94 17.26
C LEU A 372 16.52 -7.02 18.26
N SER A 373 16.71 -8.29 17.89
CA SER A 373 16.41 -9.46 18.72
C SER A 373 17.24 -9.54 20.02
N LYS A 374 18.37 -8.84 20.10
CA LYS A 374 19.25 -8.80 21.28
C LYS A 374 18.87 -7.74 22.31
N ILE A 375 17.96 -6.82 21.96
CA ILE A 375 17.49 -5.77 22.86
C ILE A 375 16.60 -6.41 23.94
N LYS A 376 16.90 -6.14 25.21
CA LYS A 376 16.21 -6.77 26.33
C LYS A 376 14.83 -6.19 26.53
N LEU A 377 13.92 -6.96 27.12
CA LEU A 377 12.59 -6.47 27.49
C LEU A 377 12.70 -5.18 28.32
N ASP A 378 11.83 -4.21 28.04
CA ASP A 378 11.78 -2.87 28.63
C ASP A 378 12.97 -1.95 28.33
N GLU A 379 14.01 -2.43 27.63
CA GLU A 379 15.09 -1.59 27.13
C GLU A 379 14.57 -0.65 26.03
N LYS A 380 15.17 0.54 25.98
CA LYS A 380 14.81 1.60 25.05
C LYS A 380 15.89 1.79 24.00
N ILE A 381 15.48 2.01 22.76
CA ILE A 381 16.35 2.40 21.65
C ILE A 381 15.88 3.70 21.03
N THR A 382 16.83 4.47 20.50
CA THR A 382 16.54 5.71 19.78
C THR A 382 16.67 5.47 18.29
N ILE A 383 15.61 5.82 17.55
CA ILE A 383 15.59 5.79 16.09
C ILE A 383 15.20 7.19 15.62
N GLY A 384 16.14 7.87 14.96
CA GLY A 384 16.00 9.30 14.68
C GLY A 384 15.79 10.11 15.97
N ARG A 385 14.67 10.84 16.05
CA ARG A 385 14.31 11.70 17.21
C ARG A 385 13.32 11.03 18.18
N ARG A 386 13.06 9.74 18.00
CA ARG A 386 12.02 9.01 18.73
C ARG A 386 12.62 7.85 19.51
N GLU A 387 12.01 7.56 20.65
CA GLU A 387 12.42 6.47 21.53
C GLU A 387 11.40 5.33 21.46
N TYR A 388 11.89 4.10 21.40
CA TYR A 388 11.08 2.89 21.30
C TYR A 388 11.46 1.96 22.44
N ARG A 389 10.46 1.44 23.13
CA ARG A 389 10.65 0.44 24.19
C ARG A 389 10.37 -0.95 23.66
N ARG A 390 11.26 -1.88 24.00
CA ARG A 390 11.09 -3.31 23.76
C ARG A 390 9.94 -3.88 24.59
N THR A 391 9.07 -4.65 23.95
CA THR A 391 7.96 -5.38 24.58
C THR A 391 8.01 -6.86 24.15
N SER A 392 7.21 -7.71 24.79
CA SER A 392 7.05 -9.11 24.36
C SER A 392 6.46 -9.26 22.96
N SER A 393 5.71 -8.26 22.49
CA SER A 393 5.06 -8.24 21.17
C SER A 393 5.87 -7.57 20.06
N GLY A 394 7.04 -7.00 20.36
CA GLY A 394 7.82 -6.19 19.42
C GLY A 394 8.28 -4.88 20.07
N PHE A 395 8.12 -3.76 19.39
CA PHE A 395 8.47 -2.43 19.92
C PHE A 395 7.25 -1.51 19.98
N VAL A 396 7.27 -0.57 20.93
CA VAL A 396 6.27 0.50 21.04
C VAL A 396 6.97 1.84 21.13
N LEU A 397 6.41 2.86 20.47
CA LEU A 397 6.84 4.24 20.61
C LEU A 397 6.55 4.73 22.04
N VAL A 398 7.48 5.48 22.63
CA VAL A 398 7.40 5.97 24.03
C VAL A 398 7.06 7.45 24.09
#